data_AF-A0A9P7GIL3-F1
#
_entry.id   AF-A0A9P7GIL3-F1
#
_cell.length_a   1.000
_cell.length_b   1.000
_cell.length_c   1.000
_cell.angle_alpha   90.00
_cell.angle_beta   90.00
_cell.angle_gamma   90.00
#
_symmetry.space_group_name_H-M   'P 1'
#
loop_
_entity.id
_entity.type
_entity.pdbx_description
1 polymer ?
#
loop_
_entity_poly.entity_id
_entity_poly.type
_entity_poly.pdbx_seq_one_letter_code
_entity_poly.pdbx_strand_id
1 'polypeptide(L)'
;MAVLDDVYCTTAKLNFYVAPPPGVHAYQIAYPDPNSTEPDRNWTLAAEGVVIENLRGKGDDTYTLNTAGFQLVNQPAKYTTFTDDAEIERLYYPESVDLIKEVTGASRVVFFDHTIRCRRPGQSDQAGKRQPSLQVHVDQSTAAAIARVHRTSGK
;
A
#
# COMPACT_ATOMS: atom_id res chain seq x y z
N MET A 1 -31.52 18.42 2.05
CA MET A 1 -30.09 18.73 1.94
C MET A 1 -29.53 18.82 3.35
N ALA A 2 -28.80 17.81 3.81
CA ALA A 2 -28.04 17.90 5.03
C ALA A 2 -26.63 18.35 4.64
N VAL A 3 -26.20 19.51 5.14
CA VAL A 3 -24.80 19.90 5.16
C VAL A 3 -24.13 18.91 6.11
N LEU A 4 -23.42 17.93 5.56
CA LEU A 4 -22.59 17.04 6.36
C LEU A 4 -21.44 17.91 6.88
N ASP A 5 -21.33 18.03 8.20
CA ASP A 5 -20.20 18.70 8.84
C ASP A 5 -18.90 18.18 8.23
N ASP A 6 -18.16 19.09 7.59
CA ASP A 6 -16.86 18.82 7.01
C ASP A 6 -15.90 18.36 8.11
N VAL A 7 -15.74 17.04 8.26
CA VAL A 7 -14.66 16.49 9.08
C VAL A 7 -13.36 16.71 8.30
N TYR A 8 -12.73 17.87 8.53
CA TYR A 8 -11.47 18.27 7.91
C TYR A 8 -10.30 17.36 8.36
N CYS A 9 -10.36 16.78 9.56
CA CYS A 9 -9.40 15.79 10.06
C CYS A 9 -10.01 14.89 11.16
N THR A 10 -9.41 13.73 11.39
CA THR A 10 -9.71 12.84 12.53
C THR A 10 -8.42 12.34 13.17
N THR A 11 -8.44 11.84 14.40
CA THR A 11 -7.28 11.20 15.02
C THR A 11 -7.50 9.69 15.07
N ALA A 12 -6.53 8.91 14.59
CA ALA A 12 -6.54 7.46 14.65
C ALA A 12 -5.23 6.92 15.22
N LYS A 13 -5.28 5.72 15.81
CA LYS A 13 -4.08 5.01 16.25
C LYS A 13 -3.49 4.21 15.10
N LEU A 14 -2.25 4.49 14.74
CA LEU A 14 -1.49 3.72 13.75
C LEU A 14 -0.35 2.96 14.43
N ASN A 15 -0.10 1.73 14.00
CA ASN A 15 0.95 0.89 14.58
C ASN A 15 2.26 1.07 13.84
N PHE A 16 3.26 1.65 14.50
CA PHE A 16 4.61 1.88 13.99
C PHE A 16 5.57 0.79 14.44
N TYR A 17 6.54 0.49 13.58
CA TYR A 17 7.61 -0.46 13.86
C TYR A 17 8.54 0.05 14.99
N VAL A 18 8.87 -0.84 15.93
CA VAL A 18 9.87 -0.61 16.98
C VAL A 18 10.99 -1.63 16.82
N ALA A 19 12.20 -1.11 16.56
CA ALA A 19 13.38 -1.92 16.33
C ALA A 19 13.81 -2.71 17.58
N PRO A 20 14.45 -3.88 17.40
CA PRO A 20 15.17 -4.53 18.50
C PRO A 20 16.34 -3.64 18.99
N PRO A 21 16.95 -3.97 20.15
CA PRO A 21 18.09 -3.23 20.67
C PRO A 21 19.24 -3.06 19.65
N PRO A 22 20.05 -1.99 19.78
CA PRO A 22 21.20 -1.76 18.91
C PRO A 22 22.12 -2.98 18.78
N GLY A 23 22.57 -3.27 17.56
CA GLY A 23 23.42 -4.43 17.26
C GLY A 23 22.66 -5.73 16.99
N VAL A 24 21.33 -5.74 17.14
CA VAL A 24 20.48 -6.89 16.79
C VAL A 24 19.77 -6.62 15.47
N HIS A 25 19.93 -7.50 14.48
CA HIS A 25 19.18 -7.39 13.23
C HIS A 25 17.72 -7.80 13.43
N ALA A 26 16.81 -6.99 12.90
CA ALA A 26 15.40 -7.33 12.90
C ALA A 26 15.12 -8.49 11.92
N TYR A 27 14.26 -9.42 12.33
CA TYR A 27 13.77 -10.49 11.47
C TYR A 27 12.25 -10.65 11.60
N GLN A 28 11.64 -11.18 10.55
CA GLN A 28 10.28 -11.71 10.55
C GLN A 28 10.23 -12.94 9.66
N ILE A 29 9.63 -14.02 10.17
CA ILE A 29 9.34 -15.23 9.41
C ILE A 29 8.01 -15.00 8.69
N ALA A 30 8.04 -14.98 7.36
CA ALA A 30 6.85 -14.72 6.55
C ALA A 30 5.80 -15.84 6.65
N TYR A 31 6.26 -17.08 6.84
CA TYR A 31 5.44 -18.28 6.96
C TYR A 31 5.94 -19.11 8.15
N PRO A 32 5.52 -18.77 9.38
CA PRO A 32 5.98 -19.47 10.57
C PRO A 32 5.44 -20.90 10.64
N ASP A 33 6.24 -21.82 11.18
CA ASP A 33 5.76 -23.16 11.51
C ASP A 33 4.80 -23.05 12.70
N PRO A 34 3.53 -23.45 12.57
CA PRO A 34 2.55 -23.36 13.65
C PRO A 34 2.92 -24.19 14.89
N ASN A 35 3.88 -25.13 14.78
CA ASN A 35 4.37 -25.95 15.89
C ASN A 35 5.67 -25.40 16.51
N SER A 36 6.26 -24.34 15.95
CA SER A 36 7.46 -23.72 16.50
C SER A 36 7.16 -23.01 17.81
N THR A 37 8.09 -23.12 18.76
CA THR A 37 8.09 -22.33 20.00
C THR A 37 8.91 -21.03 19.88
N GLU A 38 9.68 -20.88 18.81
CA GLU A 38 10.50 -19.70 18.56
C GLU A 38 9.63 -18.51 18.12
N PRO A 39 9.95 -17.27 18.54
CA PRO A 39 9.24 -16.09 18.08
C PRO A 39 9.40 -15.88 16.57
N ASP A 40 8.29 -15.65 15.88
CA ASP A 40 8.27 -15.38 14.43
C ASP A 40 8.90 -14.03 14.04
N ARG A 41 9.17 -13.17 15.03
CA ARG A 41 9.84 -11.87 14.87
C ARG A 41 10.48 -11.42 16.17
N ASN A 42 11.46 -10.54 16.09
CA ASN A 42 12.12 -9.91 17.25
C ASN A 42 11.88 -8.40 17.40
N TRP A 43 10.86 -7.87 16.72
CA TRP A 43 10.48 -6.46 16.78
C TRP A 43 9.03 -6.33 17.25
N THR A 44 8.66 -5.15 17.73
CA THR A 44 7.32 -4.87 18.26
C THR A 44 6.66 -3.70 17.54
N LEU A 45 5.39 -3.42 17.91
CA LEU A 45 4.62 -2.31 17.37
C LEU A 45 4.30 -1.33 18.50
N ALA A 46 4.40 -0.04 18.21
CA ALA A 46 3.91 1.04 19.05
C ALA A 46 2.71 1.72 18.38
N ALA A 47 1.59 1.82 19.09
CA ALA A 47 0.41 2.53 18.61
C ALA A 47 0.56 4.02 18.90
N GLU A 48 0.65 4.83 17.86
CA GLU A 48 0.78 6.28 17.95
C GLU A 48 -0.50 6.97 17.47
N GLY A 49 -0.89 8.06 18.14
CA GLY A 49 -2.02 8.88 17.71
C GLY A 49 -1.60 9.78 16.55
N VAL A 50 -2.24 9.60 15.38
CA VAL A 50 -1.93 10.33 14.15
C VAL A 50 -3.16 11.08 13.68
N VAL A 51 -2.98 12.36 13.33
CA VAL A 51 -4.00 13.17 12.69
C VAL A 51 -4.08 12.77 11.21
N ILE A 52 -5.26 12.35 10.78
CA ILE A 52 -5.59 11.99 9.40
C ILE A 52 -6.44 13.12 8.82
N GLU A 53 -5.93 13.75 7.77
CA GLU A 53 -6.63 14.80 7.06
C GLU A 53 -7.48 14.24 5.91
N ASN A 54 -8.71 14.73 5.77
CA ASN A 54 -9.54 14.39 4.61
C ASN A 54 -9.13 15.27 3.42
N LEU A 55 -8.71 14.63 2.32
CA LEU A 55 -8.30 15.30 1.09
C LEU A 55 -9.39 15.33 0.01
N ARG A 56 -10.55 14.70 0.21
CA ARG A 56 -11.65 14.74 -0.78
C ARG A 56 -12.11 16.19 -0.99
N GLY A 57 -12.17 16.63 -2.24
CA GLY A 57 -12.61 17.97 -2.61
C GLY A 57 -11.59 19.08 -2.33
N LYS A 58 -10.42 18.77 -1.76
CA LYS A 58 -9.29 19.70 -1.71
C LYS A 58 -8.59 19.63 -3.07
N GLY A 59 -8.75 20.68 -3.87
CA GLY A 59 -8.47 20.69 -5.31
C GLY A 59 -7.18 20.00 -5.75
N ASP A 60 -7.25 19.36 -6.91
CA ASP A 60 -6.31 18.37 -7.45
C ASP A 60 -4.87 18.91 -7.60
N ASP A 61 -4.68 20.22 -7.68
CA ASP A 61 -3.37 20.86 -7.93
C ASP A 61 -2.48 21.01 -6.69
N THR A 62 -3.02 20.78 -5.47
CA THR A 62 -2.24 20.99 -4.24
C THR A 62 -1.29 19.82 -3.96
N TYR A 63 -1.71 18.59 -4.28
CA TYR A 63 -0.97 17.37 -4.01
C TYR A 63 -0.54 16.76 -5.35
N THR A 64 0.64 17.14 -5.82
CA THR A 64 1.22 16.61 -7.05
C THR A 64 2.29 15.57 -6.73
N LEU A 65 2.56 14.65 -7.67
CA LEU A 65 3.61 13.65 -7.51
C LEU A 65 4.97 14.25 -7.15
N ASN A 66 5.31 15.42 -7.70
CA ASN A 66 6.60 16.09 -7.47
C ASN A 66 6.71 16.76 -6.10
N THR A 67 5.59 17.10 -5.46
CA THR A 67 5.58 17.87 -4.20
C THR A 67 5.19 17.01 -3.00
N ALA A 68 4.22 16.11 -3.18
CA ALA A 68 3.66 15.28 -2.12
C ALA A 68 4.05 13.80 -2.24
N GLY A 69 4.59 13.36 -3.37
CA GLY A 69 4.87 11.95 -3.65
C GLY A 69 3.60 11.12 -3.97
N PHE A 70 2.44 11.74 -4.02
CA PHE A 70 1.16 11.18 -4.47
C PHE A 70 0.35 12.26 -5.17
N GLN A 71 -0.66 11.86 -5.93
CA GLN A 71 -1.62 12.75 -6.57
C GLN A 71 -3.02 12.15 -6.55
N LEU A 72 -4.02 12.99 -6.35
CA LEU A 72 -5.43 12.60 -6.41
C LEU A 72 -5.96 12.84 -7.82
N VAL A 73 -6.60 11.82 -8.39
CA VAL A 73 -7.19 11.88 -9.73
C VAL A 73 -8.57 11.23 -9.68
N ASN A 74 -9.57 11.94 -10.19
CA ASN A 74 -10.93 11.42 -10.28
C ASN A 74 -11.12 10.66 -11.61
N GLN A 75 -10.98 9.34 -11.54
CA GLN A 75 -11.18 8.47 -12.69
C GLN A 75 -12.00 7.24 -12.27
N PRO A 76 -13.30 7.17 -12.63
CA PRO A 76 -14.11 5.99 -12.36
C PRO A 76 -13.52 4.74 -13.03
N ALA A 77 -13.22 3.71 -12.23
CA ALA A 77 -12.74 2.43 -12.74
C ALA A 77 -13.86 1.68 -13.47
N LYS A 78 -13.54 1.04 -14.60
CA LYS A 78 -14.48 0.14 -15.30
C LYS A 78 -14.56 -1.22 -14.62
N TYR A 79 -13.43 -1.72 -14.11
CA TYR A 79 -13.40 -2.96 -13.34
C TYR A 79 -13.67 -2.68 -11.85
N THR A 80 -14.60 -3.43 -11.24
CA THR A 80 -15.09 -3.12 -9.89
C THR A 80 -15.08 -4.32 -8.92
N THR A 81 -14.65 -5.50 -9.35
CA THR A 81 -14.72 -6.73 -8.53
C THR A 81 -13.47 -6.93 -7.65
N PHE A 82 -12.27 -6.74 -8.19
CA PHE A 82 -10.98 -6.79 -7.45
C PHE A 82 -10.73 -8.06 -6.61
N THR A 83 -11.16 -9.23 -7.09
CA THR A 83 -10.98 -10.51 -6.37
C THR A 83 -10.17 -11.55 -7.12
N ASP A 84 -9.87 -11.33 -8.40
CA ASP A 84 -9.20 -12.29 -9.27
C ASP A 84 -8.00 -11.64 -9.97
N ASP A 85 -6.83 -12.25 -9.83
CA ASP A 85 -5.57 -11.69 -10.37
C ASP A 85 -5.59 -11.64 -11.90
N ALA A 86 -6.13 -12.66 -12.57
CA ALA A 86 -6.16 -12.72 -14.02
C ALA A 86 -7.14 -11.69 -14.61
N GLU A 87 -8.27 -11.45 -13.95
CA GLU A 87 -9.18 -10.37 -14.34
C GLU A 87 -8.56 -8.99 -14.10
N ILE A 88 -7.87 -8.78 -12.99
CA ILE A 88 -7.16 -7.51 -12.72
C ILE A 88 -6.13 -7.23 -13.82
N GLU A 89 -5.29 -8.21 -14.15
CA GLU A 89 -4.29 -8.06 -15.22
C GLU A 89 -4.93 -7.82 -16.59
N ARG A 90 -6.04 -8.49 -16.89
CA ARG A 90 -6.69 -8.38 -18.21
C ARG A 90 -7.54 -7.13 -18.36
N LEU A 91 -8.17 -6.65 -17.28
CA LEU A 91 -9.22 -5.63 -17.34
C LEU A 91 -8.84 -4.32 -16.64
N TYR A 92 -8.17 -4.40 -15.49
CA TYR A 92 -7.84 -3.22 -14.67
C TYR A 92 -6.48 -2.61 -15.01
N TYR A 93 -5.49 -3.44 -15.32
CA TYR A 93 -4.17 -2.96 -15.72
C TYR A 93 -4.22 -2.04 -16.95
N PRO A 94 -4.95 -2.33 -18.04
CA PRO A 94 -5.00 -1.43 -19.19
C PRO A 94 -5.49 -0.02 -18.84
N GLU A 95 -6.59 0.10 -18.09
CA GLU A 95 -7.10 1.43 -17.70
C GLU A 95 -6.17 2.14 -16.71
N SER A 96 -5.47 1.39 -15.85
CA SER A 96 -4.46 1.95 -14.96
C SER A 96 -3.23 2.45 -15.72
N VAL A 97 -2.79 1.74 -16.78
CA VAL A 97 -1.70 2.19 -17.66
C VAL A 97 -2.07 3.51 -18.32
N ASP A 98 -3.27 3.59 -18.90
CA ASP A 98 -3.73 4.79 -19.59
C ASP A 98 -3.75 5.99 -18.63
N LEU A 99 -4.32 5.82 -17.44
CA LEU A 99 -4.36 6.86 -16.41
C LEU A 99 -2.95 7.29 -15.95
N ILE A 100 -2.07 6.33 -15.64
CA ILE A 100 -0.70 6.65 -15.19
C ILE A 100 0.05 7.40 -16.29
N LYS A 101 -0.08 6.99 -17.56
CA LYS A 101 0.57 7.68 -18.69
C LYS A 101 0.02 9.10 -18.88
N GLU A 102 -1.29 9.27 -18.78
CA GLU A 102 -1.93 10.59 -18.89
C GLU A 102 -1.44 11.54 -17.80
N VAL A 103 -1.41 11.08 -16.54
CA VAL A 103 -1.01 11.89 -15.38
C VAL A 103 0.49 12.21 -15.37
N THR A 104 1.33 11.25 -15.77
CA THR A 104 2.80 11.37 -15.62
C THR A 104 3.52 11.78 -16.91
N GLY A 105 2.88 11.66 -18.07
CA GLY A 105 3.55 11.75 -19.37
C GLY A 105 4.48 10.57 -19.69
N ALA A 106 4.44 9.48 -18.90
CA ALA A 106 5.31 8.33 -19.11
C ALA A 106 5.05 7.65 -20.46
N SER A 107 6.11 7.27 -21.16
CA SER A 107 6.01 6.49 -22.41
C SER A 107 5.71 5.01 -22.14
N ARG A 108 6.08 4.50 -20.96
CA ARG A 108 5.94 3.09 -20.57
C ARG A 108 5.60 2.97 -19.10
N VAL A 109 4.65 2.07 -18.81
CA VAL A 109 4.26 1.67 -17.45
C VAL A 109 4.48 0.17 -17.34
N VAL A 110 5.07 -0.28 -16.23
CA VAL A 110 5.33 -1.69 -15.96
C VAL A 110 4.88 -1.96 -14.53
N PHE A 111 3.89 -2.82 -14.36
CA PHE A 111 3.54 -3.35 -13.05
C PHE A 111 4.51 -4.48 -12.71
N PHE A 112 5.10 -4.43 -11.52
CA PHE A 112 6.08 -5.43 -11.07
C PHE A 112 5.53 -6.36 -10.00
N ASP A 113 4.44 -5.96 -9.35
CA ASP A 113 3.75 -6.68 -8.29
C ASP A 113 2.38 -6.02 -8.05
N HIS A 114 1.41 -6.80 -7.60
CA HIS A 114 0.19 -6.30 -6.98
C HIS A 114 -0.24 -7.28 -5.90
N THR A 115 -0.95 -6.78 -4.89
CA THR A 115 -1.47 -7.62 -3.81
C THR A 115 -2.91 -7.27 -3.52
N ILE A 116 -3.81 -8.26 -3.64
CA ILE A 116 -5.20 -8.13 -3.23
C ILE A 116 -5.29 -8.32 -1.70
N ARG A 117 -5.68 -7.27 -0.98
CA ARG A 117 -5.96 -7.32 0.46
C ARG A 117 -7.44 -7.19 0.72
N CYS A 118 -8.05 -8.25 1.25
CA CYS A 118 -9.47 -8.28 1.57
C CYS A 118 -9.69 -8.87 2.96
N ARG A 119 -10.50 -8.20 3.78
CA ARG A 119 -10.85 -8.67 5.13
C ARG A 119 -11.74 -9.90 5.02
N ARG A 120 -11.24 -11.04 5.47
CA ARG A 120 -12.00 -12.30 5.58
C ARG A 120 -12.10 -12.71 7.05
N PRO A 121 -13.23 -12.45 7.73
CA PRO A 121 -13.43 -12.82 9.13
C PRO A 121 -13.13 -14.30 9.39
N GLY A 122 -12.48 -14.60 10.52
CA GLY A 122 -12.09 -15.96 10.90
C GLY A 122 -10.92 -16.58 10.12
N GLN A 123 -10.38 -15.91 9.09
CA GLN A 123 -9.22 -16.39 8.34
C GLN A 123 -7.93 -15.68 8.75
N SER A 124 -6.84 -16.42 8.86
CA SER A 124 -5.50 -15.86 9.04
C SER A 124 -4.96 -15.23 7.76
N ASP A 125 -3.93 -14.40 7.90
CA ASP A 125 -3.26 -13.76 6.78
C ASP A 125 -2.32 -14.76 6.09
N GLN A 126 -2.59 -15.12 4.83
CA GLN A 126 -1.84 -16.14 4.08
C GLN A 126 -1.63 -15.70 2.62
N ALA A 127 -0.68 -16.35 1.93
CA ALA A 127 -0.45 -16.15 0.50
C ALA A 127 -1.75 -16.40 -0.31
N GLY A 128 -2.05 -15.53 -1.28
CA GLY A 128 -3.31 -15.53 -2.04
C GLY A 128 -4.56 -15.11 -1.26
N LYS A 129 -4.48 -15.01 0.07
CA LYS A 129 -5.59 -14.59 0.95
C LYS A 129 -5.14 -13.51 1.95
N ARG A 130 -4.48 -12.48 1.44
CA ARG A 130 -3.91 -11.41 2.28
C ARG A 130 -5.01 -10.62 2.99
N GLN A 131 -4.82 -10.39 4.28
CA GLN A 131 -5.66 -9.48 5.08
C GLN A 131 -5.16 -8.03 4.94
N PRO A 132 -5.96 -7.01 5.32
CA PRO A 132 -5.47 -5.65 5.44
C PRO A 132 -4.24 -5.56 6.35
N SER A 133 -3.24 -4.77 5.97
CA SER A 133 -2.08 -4.54 6.83
C SER A 133 -2.49 -3.74 8.06
N LEU A 134 -2.07 -4.19 9.24
CA LEU A 134 -2.32 -3.49 10.50
C LEU A 134 -1.15 -2.61 10.94
N GLN A 135 -0.08 -2.56 10.14
CA GLN A 135 1.17 -1.87 10.43
C GLN A 135 1.45 -0.80 9.39
N VAL A 136 1.93 0.36 9.84
CA VAL A 136 2.50 1.39 8.96
C VAL A 136 3.78 0.85 8.35
N HIS A 137 3.87 0.89 7.03
CA HIS A 137 4.99 0.32 6.29
C HIS A 137 5.35 1.19 5.08
N VAL A 138 6.60 1.06 4.66
CA VAL A 138 7.10 1.53 3.38
C VAL A 138 7.55 0.29 2.63
N ASP A 139 7.01 0.05 1.44
CA ASP A 139 7.25 -1.19 0.70
C ASP A 139 8.68 -1.32 0.19
N GLN A 140 9.36 -0.21 -0.09
CA GLN A 140 10.67 -0.20 -0.71
C GLN A 140 11.57 0.85 -0.05
N SER A 141 12.80 0.45 0.29
CA SER A 141 13.89 1.40 0.49
C SER A 141 14.33 1.98 -0.86
N THR A 142 15.08 3.07 -0.85
CA THR A 142 15.63 3.66 -2.09
C THR A 142 16.43 2.65 -2.90
N ALA A 143 17.30 1.87 -2.24
CA ALA A 143 18.10 0.84 -2.90
C ALA A 143 17.22 -0.28 -3.49
N ALA A 144 16.18 -0.71 -2.76
CA ALA A 144 15.26 -1.74 -3.23
C ALA A 144 14.44 -1.25 -4.45
N ALA A 145 13.98 0.01 -4.43
CA ALA A 145 13.27 0.62 -5.54
C ALA A 145 14.14 0.70 -6.81
N ILE A 146 15.41 1.14 -6.69
CA ILE A 146 16.36 1.17 -7.82
C ILE A 146 16.59 -0.25 -8.36
N ALA A 147 16.85 -1.22 -7.49
CA ALA A 147 17.04 -2.61 -7.90
C ALA A 147 15.81 -3.19 -8.61
N ARG A 148 14.60 -2.82 -8.16
CA ARG A 148 13.35 -3.22 -8.82
C ARG A 148 13.28 -2.66 -10.24
N VAL A 149 13.59 -1.38 -10.43
CA VAL A 149 13.61 -0.75 -11.76
C VAL A 149 14.58 -1.48 -12.70
N HIS A 150 15.80 -1.79 -12.26
CA HIS A 150 16.74 -2.54 -13.09
C HIS A 150 16.20 -3.91 -13.49
N ARG A 151 15.67 -4.66 -12.52
CA ARG A 151 15.10 -6.00 -12.75
C ARG A 151 13.92 -5.97 -13.73
N THR A 152 13.05 -4.97 -13.66
CA THR A 152 11.78 -4.95 -14.43
C THR A 152 11.89 -4.21 -15.75
N SER A 153 12.80 -3.24 -15.85
CA SER A 153 12.97 -2.43 -17.06
C SER A 153 13.91 -3.05 -18.09
N GLY A 154 14.63 -4.12 -17.74
CA GLY A 154 15.58 -4.82 -18.59
C GLY A 154 16.85 -4.01 -18.88
N LYS A 155 17.21 -3.08 -17.98
CA LYS A 155 18.39 -2.20 -18.08
C LYS A 155 19.28 -2.33 -16.87
#